data_AF-A0A8H4VPY6-F1
#
_entry.id   AF-A0A8H4VPY6-F1
#
_cell.length_a   1.000
_cell.length_b   1.000
_cell.length_c   1.000
_cell.angle_alpha   90.00
_cell.angle_beta   90.00
_cell.angle_gamma   90.00
#
_symmetry.space_group_name_H-M   'P 1'
#
loop_
_entity.id
_entity.type
_entity.pdbx_description
1 polymer ?
#
loop_
_entity_poly.entity_id
_entity_poly.type
_entity_poly.pdbx_seq_one_letter_code
_entity_poly.pdbx_strand_id
1 'polypeptide(L)'
;MIDDSDSNVQYQGQWFYRNGVTESISGNGSPYLETQHGIIENGSVSYTFNGTSIFAIGAAYNISEPTFPSWQCFLDGREIGNGTSFELLQARKHLCHADSLDPHLPHTISVNVTGNPNQAFLFDFFRCEPLLHNSLDNAVIRVDSGDPSLKYGKGWFNVPEKYQPASGKFNDGNASVSFNFEGSSLSWWGYTLNNSTLGISLGLADYSIDGAPPVTFQIPSPPTPSSLTQANEKYFDTGPLQYDIHELVVKYNKESEANMPISLSYLLIKNGNASASAPSISPSTSSVSAPAESDQFPTKHTNALGYIIGGVLGGLAILSLIFAAIIIYLRRRRRVARTETARKTFFWQRPNVEEHANAQGASSIHTENIRSISTVLTPLTLTEVTFSEGPSTQRTYSYSRRPSVAATSSSSVRVAERRMSPIPASRPTSYGSPSMVSNVNIQPSALSRDGRSNTMDSMYTSR
;
A
#
# COMPACT_ATOMS: atom_id res chain seq x y z
N MET A 1 -8.69 5.18 8.11
CA MET A 1 -8.03 3.88 8.37
C MET A 1 -8.61 3.33 9.65
N ILE A 2 -8.85 2.02 9.72
CA ILE A 2 -9.50 1.34 10.84
C ILE A 2 -8.54 0.25 11.30
N ASP A 3 -8.00 0.43 12.51
CA ASP A 3 -7.01 -0.44 13.12
C ASP A 3 -7.58 -1.82 13.45
N ASP A 4 -6.73 -2.85 13.54
CA ASP A 4 -7.15 -4.18 13.99
C ASP A 4 -7.67 -4.19 15.44
N SER A 5 -7.26 -3.23 16.26
CA SER A 5 -7.79 -3.08 17.63
C SER A 5 -9.09 -2.27 17.73
N ASP A 6 -9.66 -1.80 16.61
CA ASP A 6 -10.92 -1.04 16.63
C ASP A 6 -12.08 -1.94 17.07
N SER A 7 -12.86 -1.46 18.04
CA SER A 7 -13.99 -2.20 18.62
C SER A 7 -15.11 -2.56 17.62
N ASN A 8 -15.16 -1.90 16.46
CA ASN A 8 -16.11 -2.19 15.39
C ASN A 8 -15.63 -3.31 14.46
N VAL A 9 -14.36 -3.73 14.56
CA VAL A 9 -13.84 -4.88 13.84
C VAL A 9 -14.27 -6.15 14.59
N GLN A 10 -14.96 -7.03 13.88
CA GLN A 10 -15.50 -8.26 14.45
C GLN A 10 -14.64 -9.44 14.06
N TYR A 11 -14.23 -10.22 15.05
CA TYR A 11 -13.41 -11.42 14.88
C TYR A 11 -14.21 -12.67 15.21
N GLN A 12 -14.14 -13.68 14.34
CA GLN A 12 -14.68 -15.01 14.55
C GLN A 12 -13.55 -16.06 14.50
N GLY A 13 -13.48 -16.93 15.49
CA GLY A 13 -12.40 -17.93 15.64
C GLY A 13 -11.44 -17.58 16.78
N GLN A 14 -10.37 -18.35 16.93
CA GLN A 14 -9.34 -18.16 17.96
C GLN A 14 -8.27 -17.16 17.51
N TRP A 15 -8.65 -15.89 17.36
CA TRP A 15 -7.70 -14.82 17.04
C TRP A 15 -6.85 -14.48 18.27
N PHE A 16 -5.56 -14.24 18.05
CA PHE A 16 -4.63 -13.79 19.08
C PHE A 16 -4.05 -12.44 18.73
N TYR A 17 -3.91 -11.58 19.74
CA TYR A 17 -3.29 -10.29 19.59
C TYR A 17 -1.77 -10.43 19.50
N ARG A 18 -1.14 -9.68 18.60
CA ARG A 18 0.30 -9.60 18.43
C ARG A 18 0.72 -8.14 18.44
N ASN A 19 1.65 -7.79 19.32
CA ASN A 19 2.24 -6.47 19.38
C ASN A 19 3.69 -6.47 18.90
N GLY A 20 4.12 -5.29 18.46
CA GLY A 20 5.50 -4.98 18.16
C GLY A 20 5.86 -5.14 16.69
N VAL A 21 7.11 -4.78 16.42
CA VAL A 21 7.69 -4.87 15.09
C VAL A 21 7.87 -6.34 14.75
N THR A 22 6.96 -6.92 13.95
CA THR A 22 7.37 -8.06 13.13
C THR A 22 8.61 -7.59 12.38
N GLU A 23 9.77 -8.20 12.64
CA GLU A 23 11.02 -7.84 12.01
C GLU A 23 10.75 -7.51 10.54
N SER A 24 11.26 -6.37 10.05
CA SER A 24 11.05 -5.85 8.69
C SER A 24 11.71 -6.76 7.63
N ILE A 25 11.34 -8.03 7.62
CA ILE A 25 11.91 -9.10 6.81
C ILE A 25 11.54 -8.89 5.34
N SER A 26 10.47 -8.12 5.05
CA SER A 26 9.95 -7.98 3.69
C SER A 26 10.12 -6.60 3.06
N GLY A 27 10.78 -5.64 3.72
CA GLY A 27 10.90 -4.27 3.20
C GLY A 27 9.56 -3.54 3.00
N ASN A 28 8.45 -3.98 3.60
CA ASN A 28 7.13 -3.32 3.50
C ASN A 28 6.75 -2.53 4.77
N GLY A 29 7.70 -2.34 5.67
CA GLY A 29 7.53 -1.60 6.92
C GLY A 29 6.83 -2.41 8.02
N SER A 30 6.72 -1.78 9.18
CA SER A 30 6.07 -2.35 10.38
C SER A 30 4.54 -2.38 10.24
N PRO A 31 3.81 -3.20 10.99
CA PRO A 31 2.34 -3.12 11.04
C PRO A 31 1.82 -1.72 11.37
N TYR A 32 0.58 -1.41 11.00
CA TYR A 32 -0.05 -0.16 11.41
C TYR A 32 -0.20 -0.14 12.94
N LEU A 33 0.13 0.99 13.56
CA LEU A 33 0.22 1.16 15.02
C LEU A 33 1.01 0.08 15.78
N GLU A 34 1.85 -0.69 15.08
CA GLU A 34 2.62 -1.82 15.64
C GLU A 34 1.72 -2.91 16.28
N THR A 35 0.49 -3.05 15.78
CA THR A 35 -0.50 -4.04 16.23
C THR A 35 -0.96 -4.92 15.07
N GLN A 36 -1.22 -6.19 15.36
CA GLN A 36 -1.85 -7.14 14.45
C GLN A 36 -2.69 -8.16 15.22
N HIS A 37 -3.72 -8.69 14.57
CA HIS A 37 -4.43 -9.89 15.03
C HIS A 37 -4.08 -11.08 14.16
N GLY A 38 -3.64 -12.17 14.78
CA GLY A 38 -3.25 -13.40 14.12
C GLY A 38 -4.26 -14.53 14.29
N ILE A 39 -4.29 -15.46 13.32
CA ILE A 39 -5.04 -16.71 13.43
C ILE A 39 -4.30 -17.85 12.72
N ILE A 40 -4.30 -19.04 13.34
CA ILE A 40 -3.72 -20.29 12.77
C ILE A 40 -4.79 -21.34 12.41
N GLU A 41 -6.02 -21.13 12.87
CA GLU A 41 -7.19 -21.96 12.59
C GLU A 41 -8.13 -21.27 11.58
N ASN A 42 -9.25 -21.91 11.27
CA ASN A 42 -10.29 -21.27 10.48
C ASN A 42 -10.96 -20.16 11.27
N GLY A 43 -11.24 -19.05 10.61
CA GLY A 43 -11.93 -17.92 11.22
C GLY A 43 -12.23 -16.83 10.22
N SER A 44 -12.75 -15.72 10.71
CA SER A 44 -13.00 -14.55 9.88
C SER A 44 -12.78 -13.24 10.65
N VAL A 45 -12.52 -12.19 9.89
CA VAL A 45 -12.54 -10.80 10.37
C VAL A 45 -13.48 -9.99 9.48
N SER A 46 -14.35 -9.17 10.06
CA SER A 46 -15.29 -8.36 9.32
C SER A 46 -15.40 -6.93 9.86
N TYR A 47 -15.83 -6.03 8.99
CA TYR A 47 -16.07 -4.63 9.31
C TYR A 47 -17.20 -4.06 8.45
N THR A 48 -18.11 -3.33 9.09
CA THR A 48 -19.21 -2.64 8.42
C THR A 48 -18.87 -1.16 8.26
N PHE A 49 -19.05 -0.63 7.05
CA PHE A 49 -18.66 0.72 6.69
C PHE A 49 -19.64 1.36 5.70
N ASN A 50 -19.62 2.69 5.63
CA ASN A 50 -20.30 3.47 4.61
C ASN A 50 -19.24 4.21 3.79
N GLY A 51 -19.05 3.80 2.53
CA GLY A 51 -18.00 4.35 1.68
C GLY A 51 -18.05 3.82 0.26
N THR A 52 -17.23 4.38 -0.63
CA THR A 52 -17.17 4.02 -2.05
C THR A 52 -16.18 2.91 -2.37
N SER A 53 -15.22 2.68 -1.47
CA SER A 53 -14.23 1.62 -1.61
C SER A 53 -13.70 1.15 -0.26
N ILE A 54 -13.17 -0.07 -0.24
CA ILE A 54 -12.50 -0.65 0.92
C ILE A 54 -11.36 -1.58 0.53
N PHE A 55 -10.31 -1.57 1.34
CA PHE A 55 -9.15 -2.44 1.29
C PHE A 55 -8.99 -3.15 2.63
N ALA A 56 -8.73 -4.45 2.59
CA ALA A 56 -8.26 -5.20 3.75
C ALA A 56 -6.76 -5.44 3.62
N ILE A 57 -5.99 -5.08 4.65
CA ILE A 57 -4.53 -5.17 4.66
C ILE A 57 -4.09 -6.14 5.76
N GLY A 58 -3.11 -6.99 5.45
CA GLY A 58 -2.56 -7.95 6.40
C GLY A 58 -1.21 -8.50 5.96
N ALA A 59 -0.81 -9.63 6.53
CA ALA A 59 0.42 -10.32 6.23
C ALA A 59 0.26 -11.83 6.46
N ALA A 60 1.16 -12.63 5.89
CA ALA A 60 1.33 -14.02 6.29
C ALA A 60 2.80 -14.33 6.42
N TYR A 61 3.15 -15.09 7.46
CA TYR A 61 4.54 -15.33 7.83
C TYR A 61 4.95 -16.80 7.66
N ASN A 62 5.71 -17.10 6.62
CA ASN A 62 6.26 -18.43 6.36
C ASN A 62 7.57 -18.64 7.13
N ILE A 63 7.55 -19.58 8.09
CA ILE A 63 8.74 -19.98 8.85
C ILE A 63 9.48 -21.19 8.27
N SER A 64 8.85 -22.01 7.42
CA SER A 64 9.47 -23.28 7.02
C SER A 64 8.78 -24.09 5.90
N GLU A 65 7.54 -23.79 5.51
CA GLU A 65 6.77 -24.66 4.59
C GLU A 65 6.03 -23.86 3.50
N PRO A 66 5.92 -24.37 2.26
CA PRO A 66 5.36 -23.62 1.14
C PRO A 66 3.83 -23.38 1.21
N THR A 67 3.14 -23.89 2.22
CA THR A 67 1.68 -23.79 2.34
C THR A 67 1.28 -22.53 3.11
N PHE A 68 1.04 -21.44 2.40
CA PHE A 68 0.46 -20.25 3.01
C PHE A 68 -1.00 -20.49 3.44
N PRO A 69 -1.48 -19.82 4.51
CA PRO A 69 -2.90 -19.76 4.80
C PRO A 69 -3.62 -19.16 3.58
N SER A 70 -4.77 -19.72 3.23
CA SER A 70 -5.61 -19.18 2.17
C SER A 70 -6.74 -18.36 2.77
N TRP A 71 -7.26 -17.41 1.99
CA TRP A 71 -8.40 -16.61 2.39
C TRP A 71 -9.32 -16.33 1.21
N GLN A 72 -10.56 -16.02 1.52
CA GLN A 72 -11.57 -15.54 0.58
C GLN A 72 -12.21 -14.29 1.15
N CYS A 73 -12.44 -13.29 0.31
CA CYS A 73 -13.13 -12.08 0.74
C CYS A 73 -14.56 -12.05 0.22
N PHE A 74 -15.44 -11.53 1.07
CA PHE A 74 -16.84 -11.32 0.76
C PHE A 74 -17.20 -9.86 1.02
N LEU A 75 -18.02 -9.30 0.14
CA LEU A 75 -18.68 -8.03 0.33
C LEU A 75 -20.18 -8.28 0.34
N ASP A 76 -20.84 -7.91 1.43
CA ASP A 76 -22.29 -8.10 1.62
C ASP A 76 -22.73 -9.56 1.40
N GLY A 77 -21.89 -10.50 1.86
CA GLY A 77 -22.09 -11.94 1.72
C GLY A 77 -21.81 -12.51 0.31
N ARG A 78 -21.36 -11.68 -0.64
CA ARG A 78 -20.97 -12.12 -1.99
C ARG A 78 -19.46 -12.22 -2.12
N GLU A 79 -18.95 -13.32 -2.65
CA GLU A 79 -17.52 -13.49 -2.88
C GLU A 79 -17.02 -12.48 -3.92
N ILE A 80 -15.99 -11.71 -3.57
CA ILE A 80 -15.31 -10.74 -4.45
C ILE A 80 -13.96 -11.25 -4.95
N GLY A 81 -13.66 -12.53 -4.67
CA GLY A 81 -12.41 -13.19 -4.98
C GLY A 81 -11.37 -13.08 -3.86
N ASN A 82 -10.24 -13.74 -4.07
CA ASN A 82 -9.05 -13.57 -3.26
C ASN A 82 -8.14 -12.49 -3.86
N GLY A 83 -7.42 -11.77 -3.01
CA GLY A 83 -6.27 -11.00 -3.47
C GLY A 83 -5.18 -11.91 -4.05
N THR A 84 -4.08 -11.32 -4.50
CA THR A 84 -2.94 -12.10 -4.99
C THR A 84 -2.41 -13.02 -3.87
N SER A 85 -2.17 -14.29 -4.18
CA SER A 85 -1.52 -15.23 -3.26
C SER A 85 -0.22 -14.66 -2.70
N PHE A 86 0.15 -15.05 -1.48
CA PHE A 86 1.46 -14.71 -0.93
C PHE A 86 2.54 -15.45 -1.73
N GLU A 87 3.27 -14.74 -2.58
CA GLU A 87 4.45 -15.29 -3.28
C GLU A 87 5.69 -15.27 -2.38
N LEU A 88 5.77 -14.27 -1.48
CA LEU A 88 6.87 -14.06 -0.56
C LEU A 88 6.33 -13.49 0.76
N LEU A 89 7.16 -13.56 1.81
CA LEU A 89 6.97 -12.82 3.05
C LEU A 89 6.78 -11.34 2.70
N GLN A 90 5.58 -10.82 2.89
CA GLN A 90 5.23 -9.42 2.65
C GLN A 90 4.33 -8.93 3.78
N ALA A 91 4.84 -8.00 4.58
CA ALA A 91 4.01 -7.17 5.44
C ALA A 91 3.08 -6.29 4.57
N ARG A 92 1.93 -5.90 5.12
CA ARG A 92 0.96 -4.98 4.50
C ARG A 92 0.54 -5.35 3.08
N LYS A 93 0.27 -6.63 2.86
CA LYS A 93 -0.30 -7.14 1.61
C LYS A 93 -1.77 -6.74 1.51
N HIS A 94 -2.19 -6.33 0.31
CA HIS A 94 -3.60 -6.20 -0.02
C HIS A 94 -4.25 -7.58 -0.05
N LEU A 95 -5.07 -7.86 0.95
CA LEU A 95 -5.81 -9.12 1.07
C LEU A 95 -7.01 -9.13 0.12
N CYS A 96 -7.73 -8.02 0.06
CA CYS A 96 -8.81 -7.78 -0.89
C CYS A 96 -9.12 -6.30 -1.05
N HIS A 97 -9.85 -6.02 -2.12
CA HIS A 97 -10.26 -4.69 -2.52
C HIS A 97 -11.64 -4.75 -3.17
N ALA A 98 -12.48 -3.78 -2.84
CA ALA A 98 -13.71 -3.49 -3.55
C ALA A 98 -13.82 -1.97 -3.76
N ASP A 99 -14.27 -1.57 -4.95
CA ASP A 99 -14.49 -0.18 -5.34
C ASP A 99 -15.89 0.00 -5.93
N SER A 100 -16.20 1.25 -6.30
CA SER A 100 -17.45 1.60 -7.00
C SER A 100 -18.71 1.20 -6.24
N LEU A 101 -18.64 1.22 -4.91
CA LEU A 101 -19.72 0.83 -4.00
C LEU A 101 -20.74 1.96 -3.86
N ASP A 102 -21.99 1.60 -3.53
CA ASP A 102 -23.05 2.59 -3.31
C ASP A 102 -22.81 3.28 -1.96
N PRO A 103 -22.40 4.55 -1.94
CA PRO A 103 -22.00 5.18 -0.71
C PRO A 103 -23.16 5.42 0.27
N HIS A 104 -24.42 5.29 -0.20
CA HIS A 104 -25.61 5.48 0.62
C HIS A 104 -26.06 4.23 1.37
N LEU A 105 -25.42 3.08 1.10
CA LEU A 105 -25.75 1.81 1.74
C LEU A 105 -24.62 1.38 2.69
N PRO A 106 -24.96 0.77 3.84
CA PRO A 106 -23.96 0.13 4.66
C PRO A 106 -23.46 -1.14 3.98
N HIS A 107 -22.14 -1.25 3.87
CA HIS A 107 -21.44 -2.40 3.30
C HIS A 107 -20.71 -3.16 4.40
N THR A 108 -20.63 -4.48 4.29
CA THR A 108 -19.84 -5.32 5.20
C THR A 108 -18.83 -6.11 4.41
N ILE A 109 -17.54 -5.84 4.66
CA ILE A 109 -16.46 -6.69 4.18
C ILE A 109 -16.17 -7.78 5.21
N SER A 110 -15.93 -9.01 4.75
CA SER A 110 -15.42 -10.09 5.59
C SER A 110 -14.30 -10.84 4.89
N VAL A 111 -13.21 -11.10 5.63
CA VAL A 111 -12.08 -11.93 5.20
C VAL A 111 -12.20 -13.27 5.91
N ASN A 112 -12.54 -14.32 5.18
CA ASN A 112 -12.61 -15.68 5.70
C ASN A 112 -11.27 -16.37 5.49
N VAL A 113 -10.65 -16.77 6.58
CA VAL A 113 -9.33 -17.39 6.60
C VAL A 113 -9.49 -18.90 6.76
N THR A 114 -8.84 -19.65 5.88
CA THR A 114 -8.59 -21.08 6.07
C THR A 114 -7.22 -21.20 6.72
N GLY A 115 -7.22 -21.55 8.01
CA GLY A 115 -6.02 -21.54 8.83
C GLY A 115 -4.98 -22.58 8.41
N ASN A 116 -3.73 -22.32 8.77
CA ASN A 116 -2.66 -23.30 8.73
C ASN A 116 -2.05 -23.39 10.14
N PRO A 117 -2.04 -24.57 10.80
CA PRO A 117 -1.50 -24.71 12.15
C PRO A 117 -0.01 -24.37 12.24
N ASN A 118 0.73 -24.43 11.12
CA ASN A 118 2.14 -24.12 11.05
C ASN A 118 2.42 -22.64 10.73
N GLN A 119 1.40 -21.86 10.36
CA GLN A 119 1.57 -20.50 9.88
C GLN A 119 0.37 -19.60 10.18
N ALA A 120 0.64 -18.53 10.93
CA ALA A 120 -0.35 -17.51 11.21
C ALA A 120 -0.66 -16.65 9.98
N PHE A 121 -1.95 -16.45 9.73
CA PHE A 121 -2.48 -15.32 8.97
C PHE A 121 -2.56 -14.13 9.91
N LEU A 122 -2.08 -12.96 9.48
CA LEU A 122 -2.05 -11.73 10.29
C LEU A 122 -2.91 -10.67 9.60
N PHE A 123 -3.88 -10.13 10.31
CA PHE A 123 -4.67 -8.98 9.89
C PHE A 123 -4.11 -7.71 10.56
N ASP A 124 -4.09 -6.60 9.82
CA ASP A 124 -3.47 -5.33 10.24
C ASP A 124 -4.50 -4.19 10.28
N PHE A 125 -5.13 -3.84 9.16
CA PHE A 125 -6.16 -2.78 9.18
C PHE A 125 -7.09 -2.85 7.97
N PHE A 126 -8.24 -2.17 8.09
CA PHE A 126 -9.06 -1.78 6.95
C PHE A 126 -8.78 -0.34 6.52
N ARG A 127 -8.86 -0.08 5.23
CA ARG A 127 -8.83 1.28 4.66
C ARG A 127 -10.05 1.46 3.79
N CYS A 128 -10.93 2.41 4.12
CA CYS A 128 -12.08 2.76 3.31
C CYS A 128 -11.98 4.20 2.81
N GLU A 129 -12.63 4.48 1.68
CA GLU A 129 -12.90 5.85 1.21
C GLU A 129 -14.28 6.28 1.69
N PRO A 130 -14.36 7.20 2.68
CA PRO A 130 -15.63 7.64 3.23
C PRO A 130 -16.33 8.62 2.29
N LEU A 131 -17.62 8.86 2.54
CA LEU A 131 -18.33 9.98 1.95
C LEU A 131 -17.83 11.33 2.46
N LEU A 132 -17.86 12.35 1.59
CA LEU A 132 -17.46 13.74 1.87
C LEU A 132 -18.19 14.40 3.06
N HIS A 133 -19.33 13.82 3.49
CA HIS A 133 -20.19 14.35 4.55
C HIS A 133 -20.26 13.48 5.80
N ASN A 134 -19.55 12.34 5.82
CA ASN A 134 -19.50 11.55 7.04
C ASN A 134 -18.61 12.29 8.04
N SER A 135 -19.10 12.41 9.29
CA SER A 135 -18.23 12.79 10.39
C SER A 135 -17.11 11.76 10.47
N LEU A 136 -15.88 12.26 10.44
CA LEU A 136 -14.66 11.47 10.57
C LEU A 136 -14.08 11.63 11.98
N ASP A 137 -14.94 11.90 12.95
CA ASP A 137 -14.55 12.05 14.35
C ASP A 137 -13.82 10.78 14.80
N ASN A 138 -12.58 10.94 15.27
CA ASN A 138 -11.66 9.87 15.66
C ASN A 138 -11.10 9.01 14.52
N ALA A 139 -11.39 9.32 13.26
CA ALA A 139 -10.79 8.61 12.13
C ALA A 139 -9.34 9.06 11.90
N VAL A 140 -8.53 8.13 11.39
CA VAL A 140 -7.22 8.45 10.83
C VAL A 140 -7.36 8.62 9.32
N ILE A 141 -7.14 9.85 8.86
CA ILE A 141 -7.16 10.20 7.43
C ILE A 141 -5.79 9.93 6.84
N ARG A 142 -5.77 9.27 5.69
CA ARG A 142 -4.57 9.04 4.90
C ARG A 142 -4.60 9.97 3.69
N VAL A 143 -3.52 10.71 3.48
CA VAL A 143 -3.33 11.58 2.32
C VAL A 143 -2.15 11.04 1.52
N ASP A 144 -2.42 10.49 0.35
CA ASP A 144 -1.37 9.90 -0.50
C ASP A 144 -0.52 10.99 -1.17
N SER A 145 0.73 10.68 -1.53
CA SER A 145 1.66 11.64 -2.15
C SER A 145 1.23 12.18 -3.53
N GLY A 146 0.14 11.68 -4.09
CA GLY A 146 -0.47 12.17 -5.32
C GLY A 146 -1.57 13.21 -5.08
N ASP A 147 -1.93 13.48 -3.83
CA ASP A 147 -3.04 14.36 -3.49
C ASP A 147 -2.77 15.80 -3.96
N PRO A 148 -3.72 16.45 -4.67
CA PRO A 148 -3.51 17.80 -5.21
C PRO A 148 -3.40 18.89 -4.14
N SER A 149 -3.78 18.62 -2.89
CA SER A 149 -3.59 19.55 -1.77
C SER A 149 -2.13 19.66 -1.33
N LEU A 150 -1.28 18.70 -1.68
CA LEU A 150 0.16 18.72 -1.41
C LEU A 150 0.87 19.61 -2.42
N LYS A 151 1.48 20.69 -1.93
CA LYS A 151 2.21 21.67 -2.74
C LYS A 151 3.69 21.33 -2.75
N TYR A 152 4.15 20.72 -3.83
CA TYR A 152 5.54 20.33 -4.02
C TYR A 152 6.38 21.49 -4.60
N GLY A 153 7.52 21.77 -3.97
CA GLY A 153 8.57 22.63 -4.49
C GLY A 153 9.37 21.99 -5.63
N LYS A 154 10.39 22.69 -6.11
CA LYS A 154 11.33 22.16 -7.12
C LYS A 154 12.20 21.05 -6.53
N GLY A 155 12.38 19.94 -7.24
CA GLY A 155 13.24 18.81 -6.85
C GLY A 155 12.49 17.50 -6.62
N TRP A 156 11.16 17.53 -6.55
CA TRP A 156 10.35 16.32 -6.41
C TRP A 156 10.12 15.62 -7.75
N PHE A 157 10.31 14.30 -7.77
CA PHE A 157 9.99 13.44 -8.91
C PHE A 157 9.24 12.19 -8.46
N ASN A 158 8.46 11.61 -9.36
CA ASN A 158 7.72 10.38 -9.08
C ASN A 158 8.67 9.19 -9.10
N VAL A 159 8.46 8.25 -8.19
CA VAL A 159 9.13 6.95 -8.23
C VAL A 159 8.69 6.20 -9.48
N PRO A 160 9.62 5.67 -10.30
CA PRO A 160 9.23 4.79 -11.39
C PRO A 160 8.52 3.56 -10.82
N GLU A 161 7.34 3.25 -11.36
CA GLU A 161 6.46 2.14 -10.93
C GLU A 161 7.19 0.80 -10.77
N LYS A 162 8.25 0.56 -11.55
CA LYS A 162 9.12 -0.62 -11.44
C LYS A 162 9.70 -0.82 -10.03
N TYR A 163 9.91 0.24 -9.27
CA TYR A 163 10.53 0.17 -7.96
C TYR A 163 9.52 0.01 -6.84
N GLN A 164 8.23 0.30 -7.04
CA GLN A 164 7.24 0.28 -5.95
C GLN A 164 5.78 0.12 -6.44
N PRO A 165 4.95 -0.66 -5.71
CA PRO A 165 3.52 -0.78 -5.98
C PRO A 165 2.68 0.43 -5.51
N ALA A 166 3.29 1.48 -4.97
CA ALA A 166 2.57 2.65 -4.43
C ALA A 166 3.17 3.97 -4.94
N SER A 167 2.30 4.96 -5.16
CA SER A 167 2.69 6.31 -5.55
C SER A 167 3.60 6.91 -4.47
N GLY A 168 4.84 7.21 -4.86
CA GLY A 168 5.80 7.91 -4.01
C GLY A 168 6.46 9.03 -4.78
N LYS A 169 6.94 10.04 -4.05
CA LYS A 169 7.84 11.06 -4.60
C LYS A 169 9.16 11.06 -3.84
N PHE A 170 10.26 11.27 -4.57
CA PHE A 170 11.60 11.48 -4.03
C PHE A 170 12.08 12.88 -4.35
N ASN A 171 13.07 13.33 -3.59
CA ASN A 171 13.72 14.60 -3.79
C ASN A 171 15.25 14.45 -3.84
N ASP A 172 15.88 15.06 -4.84
CA ASP A 172 17.32 15.10 -5.06
C ASP A 172 17.97 16.47 -4.70
N GLY A 173 17.27 17.40 -4.06
CA GLY A 173 17.76 18.78 -3.83
C GLY A 173 17.06 19.50 -2.67
N ASN A 174 17.26 20.81 -2.54
CA ASN A 174 16.61 21.66 -1.52
C ASN A 174 15.10 21.86 -1.81
N ALA A 175 14.34 20.78 -1.97
CA ALA A 175 12.90 20.84 -2.16
C ALA A 175 12.15 20.97 -0.84
N SER A 176 10.95 21.52 -0.97
CA SER A 176 10.00 21.67 0.10
C SER A 176 8.67 21.04 -0.26
N VAL A 177 7.86 20.70 0.73
CA VAL A 177 6.44 20.38 0.60
C VAL A 177 5.69 21.24 1.58
N SER A 178 4.58 21.83 1.17
CA SER A 178 3.61 22.41 2.09
C SER A 178 2.24 21.77 1.95
N PHE A 179 1.53 21.71 3.07
CA PHE A 179 0.24 21.04 3.18
C PHE A 179 -0.57 21.65 4.31
N ASN A 180 -1.82 22.02 4.03
CA ASN A 180 -2.76 22.46 5.05
C ASN A 180 -3.61 21.26 5.46
N PHE A 181 -3.70 21.00 6.76
CA PHE A 181 -4.50 19.90 7.29
C PHE A 181 -5.33 20.34 8.49
N GLU A 182 -6.51 19.75 8.64
CA GLU A 182 -7.35 19.91 9.83
C GLU A 182 -7.22 18.63 10.66
N GLY A 183 -6.79 18.73 11.91
CA GLY A 183 -6.53 17.55 12.74
C GLY A 183 -5.80 17.87 14.04
N SER A 184 -5.47 16.83 14.82
CA SER A 184 -4.77 16.98 16.10
C SER A 184 -3.36 16.37 16.13
N SER A 185 -2.92 15.74 15.05
CA SER A 185 -1.53 15.29 14.86
C SER A 185 -1.33 14.82 13.43
N LEU A 186 -0.09 14.84 12.96
CA LEU A 186 0.30 14.35 11.64
C LEU A 186 1.55 13.47 11.73
N SER A 187 1.56 12.35 11.01
CA SER A 187 2.74 11.52 10.82
C SER A 187 3.15 11.47 9.34
N TRP A 188 4.44 11.59 9.07
CA TRP A 188 5.02 11.49 7.72
C TRP A 188 5.58 10.09 7.46
N TRP A 189 5.11 9.45 6.39
CA TRP A 189 5.54 8.10 6.01
C TRP A 189 6.18 8.10 4.62
N GLY A 190 7.30 7.40 4.49
CA GLY A 190 8.12 7.36 3.28
C GLY A 190 8.74 5.99 3.01
N TYR A 191 9.69 5.99 2.08
CA TYR A 191 10.51 4.85 1.69
C TYR A 191 11.99 5.12 2.00
N THR A 192 12.72 4.11 2.39
CA THR A 192 14.18 4.17 2.54
C THR A 192 14.81 3.34 1.43
N LEU A 193 15.71 3.94 0.66
CA LEU A 193 16.35 3.24 -0.46
C LEU A 193 17.44 2.31 0.06
N ASN A 194 17.61 1.15 -0.59
CA ASN A 194 18.76 0.29 -0.33
C ASN A 194 20.07 1.07 -0.56
N ASN A 195 20.91 1.12 0.48
CA ASN A 195 22.18 1.82 0.52
C ASN A 195 23.42 0.89 0.43
N SER A 196 23.25 -0.41 0.17
CA SER A 196 24.36 -1.38 0.29
C SER A 196 25.53 -1.11 -0.69
N THR A 197 25.37 -0.26 -1.69
CA THR A 197 26.38 0.01 -2.73
C THR A 197 26.84 1.47 -2.86
N LEU A 198 26.16 2.44 -2.25
CA LEU A 198 26.36 3.86 -2.59
C LEU A 198 27.06 4.69 -1.51
N GLY A 199 27.31 4.12 -0.32
CA GLY A 199 27.99 4.85 0.76
C GLY A 199 27.22 6.11 1.20
N ILE A 200 25.88 6.06 1.12
CA ILE A 200 25.01 7.21 1.39
C ILE A 200 25.04 7.51 2.89
N SER A 201 25.25 8.77 3.24
CA SER A 201 25.15 9.33 4.59
C SER A 201 23.70 9.56 5.00
N LEU A 202 23.46 9.68 6.32
CA LEU A 202 22.15 10.03 6.85
C LEU A 202 21.68 11.37 6.25
N GLY A 203 20.45 11.39 5.75
CA GLY A 203 19.81 12.62 5.28
C GLY A 203 19.12 13.35 6.44
N LEU A 204 19.14 14.67 6.39
CA LEU A 204 18.46 15.54 7.36
C LEU A 204 17.36 16.33 6.65
N ALA A 205 16.26 16.56 7.36
CA ALA A 205 15.18 17.42 6.91
C ALA A 205 14.60 18.17 8.11
N ASP A 206 13.94 19.28 7.84
CA ASP A 206 13.21 20.05 8.83
C ASP A 206 11.72 20.03 8.53
N TYR A 207 10.91 20.07 9.57
CA TYR A 207 9.49 20.42 9.45
C TYR A 207 9.13 21.58 10.36
N SER A 208 8.10 22.35 9.99
CA SER A 208 7.49 23.37 10.84
C SER A 208 5.97 23.26 10.74
N ILE A 209 5.29 23.54 11.85
CA ILE A 209 3.83 23.66 11.94
C ILE A 209 3.49 25.12 12.23
N ASP A 210 2.58 25.71 11.47
CA ASP A 210 2.03 27.06 11.70
C ASP A 210 3.09 28.18 11.82
N GLY A 211 4.16 28.06 11.03
CA GLY A 211 5.27 29.02 11.05
C GLY A 211 6.14 28.98 12.31
N ALA A 212 5.96 27.99 13.19
CA ALA A 212 6.84 27.76 14.33
C ALA A 212 8.30 27.48 13.89
N PRO A 213 9.28 27.63 14.80
CA PRO A 213 10.67 27.29 14.50
C PRO A 213 10.81 25.86 13.95
N PRO A 214 11.58 25.63 12.88
CA PRO A 214 11.71 24.30 12.29
C PRO A 214 12.33 23.28 13.24
N VAL A 215 11.83 22.05 13.20
CA VAL A 215 12.32 20.87 13.92
C VAL A 215 13.05 19.95 12.95
N THR A 216 14.34 19.74 13.19
CA THR A 216 15.17 18.84 12.40
C THR A 216 14.93 17.37 12.79
N PHE A 217 14.81 16.50 11.79
CA PHE A 217 14.72 15.06 11.94
C PHE A 217 15.67 14.34 10.98
N GLN A 218 16.03 13.10 11.35
CA GLN A 218 16.84 12.22 10.52
C GLN A 218 15.94 11.35 9.65
N ILE A 219 16.29 11.23 8.38
CA ILE A 219 15.64 10.29 7.46
C ILE A 219 16.13 8.88 7.82
N PRO A 220 15.21 7.94 8.16
CA PRO A 220 15.61 6.58 8.51
C PRO A 220 16.46 5.93 7.41
N SER A 221 17.48 5.19 7.83
CA SER A 221 18.26 4.33 6.94
C SER A 221 17.83 2.88 7.11
N PRO A 222 17.81 2.05 6.05
CA PRO A 222 17.58 0.62 6.21
C PRO A 222 18.58 0.02 7.21
N PRO A 223 18.15 -0.89 8.10
CA PRO A 223 19.05 -1.56 9.02
C PRO A 223 20.09 -2.35 8.22
N THR A 224 21.37 -2.14 8.49
CA THR A 224 22.44 -2.96 7.92
C THR A 224 22.36 -4.39 8.47
N PRO A 225 22.52 -5.45 7.65
CA PRO A 225 22.94 -5.48 6.25
C PRO A 225 21.79 -5.52 5.22
N SER A 226 20.55 -5.20 5.59
CA SER A 226 19.42 -5.36 4.68
C SER A 226 19.60 -4.53 3.40
N SER A 227 19.59 -5.22 2.27
CA SER A 227 19.75 -4.64 0.93
C SER A 227 18.39 -4.34 0.28
N LEU A 228 17.33 -4.25 1.07
CA LEU A 228 15.99 -4.04 0.56
C LEU A 228 15.56 -2.60 0.85
N THR A 229 14.97 -1.97 -0.16
CA THR A 229 14.19 -0.74 0.04
C THR A 229 13.11 -1.04 1.07
N GLN A 230 13.02 -0.22 2.13
CA GLN A 230 11.92 -0.34 3.09
C GLN A 230 10.83 0.66 2.74
N ALA A 231 9.62 0.19 2.56
CA ALA A 231 8.43 0.99 2.39
C ALA A 231 7.75 1.24 3.72
N ASN A 232 6.92 2.28 3.77
CA ASN A 232 6.11 2.61 4.92
C ASN A 232 6.94 2.81 6.20
N GLU A 233 8.04 3.54 6.08
CA GLU A 233 8.84 3.96 7.22
C GLU A 233 8.36 5.31 7.74
N LYS A 234 8.11 5.41 9.05
CA LYS A 234 7.71 6.66 9.69
C LYS A 234 8.95 7.53 9.88
N TYR A 235 8.94 8.73 9.31
CA TYR A 235 10.06 9.66 9.44
C TYR A 235 9.93 10.52 10.68
N PHE A 236 8.75 11.09 10.90
CA PHE A 236 8.44 11.87 12.07
C PHE A 236 6.94 11.86 12.38
N ASP A 237 6.62 12.33 13.58
CA ASP A 237 5.27 12.65 14.05
C ASP A 237 5.31 14.02 14.70
N THR A 238 4.28 14.84 14.50
CA THR A 238 4.20 16.19 15.08
C THR A 238 3.97 16.18 16.60
N GLY A 239 3.62 15.03 17.17
CA GLY A 239 3.03 14.94 18.50
C GLY A 239 1.59 15.49 18.51
N PRO A 240 0.99 15.57 19.71
CA PRO A 240 -0.35 16.12 19.88
C PRO A 240 -0.36 17.64 19.65
N LEU A 241 -1.25 18.08 18.78
CA LEU A 241 -1.60 19.47 18.49
C LEU A 241 -3.01 19.76 19.01
N GLN A 242 -3.35 21.04 19.17
CA GLN A 242 -4.75 21.42 19.35
C GLN A 242 -5.52 21.08 18.08
N TYR A 243 -6.78 20.67 18.19
CA TYR A 243 -7.58 20.40 16.99
C TYR A 243 -7.90 21.73 16.27
N ASP A 244 -7.24 21.97 15.15
CA ASP A 244 -7.41 23.17 14.31
C ASP A 244 -6.94 22.89 12.86
N ILE A 245 -7.00 23.90 12.01
CA ILE A 245 -6.36 23.94 10.69
C ILE A 245 -4.89 24.36 10.86
N HIS A 246 -3.99 23.46 10.47
CA HIS A 246 -2.55 23.64 10.54
C HIS A 246 -1.91 23.74 9.16
N GLU A 247 -0.79 24.46 9.06
CA GLU A 247 0.11 24.43 7.91
C GLU A 247 1.38 23.63 8.24
N LEU A 248 1.55 22.49 7.58
CA LEU A 248 2.80 21.74 7.55
C LEU A 248 3.70 22.29 6.44
N VAL A 249 4.97 22.57 6.78
CA VAL A 249 6.04 22.81 5.80
C VAL A 249 7.20 21.86 6.11
N VAL A 250 7.62 21.06 5.13
CA VAL A 250 8.79 20.18 5.22
C VAL A 250 9.84 20.64 4.23
N LYS A 251 11.11 20.71 4.63
CA LYS A 251 12.26 21.11 3.81
C LYS A 251 13.37 20.07 3.93
N TYR A 252 13.89 19.61 2.79
CA TYR A 252 15.04 18.71 2.78
C TYR A 252 16.33 19.51 2.85
N ASN A 253 17.19 19.18 3.81
CA ASN A 253 18.47 19.83 4.04
C ASN A 253 19.57 19.03 3.35
N LYS A 254 19.69 19.19 2.02
CA LYS A 254 20.73 18.50 1.27
C LYS A 254 22.10 19.12 1.54
N GLU A 255 22.91 18.46 2.35
CA GLU A 255 24.30 18.85 2.62
C GLU A 255 25.28 18.26 1.59
N SER A 256 25.00 17.05 1.09
CA SER A 256 25.83 16.32 0.13
C SER A 256 24.99 15.53 -0.86
N GLU A 257 25.53 15.26 -2.04
CA GLU A 257 24.98 14.30 -3.01
C GLU A 257 24.88 12.88 -2.45
N ALA A 258 25.71 12.57 -1.45
CA ALA A 258 25.69 11.29 -0.77
C ALA A 258 24.63 11.21 0.33
N ASN A 259 23.78 12.22 0.58
CA ASN A 259 22.76 12.13 1.63
C ASN A 259 21.52 11.34 1.15
N MET A 260 20.92 10.56 2.04
CA MET A 260 19.69 9.82 1.75
C MET A 260 18.57 10.79 1.35
N PRO A 261 17.99 10.65 0.15
CA PRO A 261 16.91 11.54 -0.28
C PRO A 261 15.67 11.36 0.60
N ILE A 262 14.96 12.46 0.87
CA ILE A 262 13.63 12.37 1.49
C ILE A 262 12.63 11.82 0.47
N SER A 263 11.71 10.99 0.95
CA SER A 263 10.55 10.57 0.17
C SER A 263 9.25 10.75 0.93
N LEU A 264 8.14 10.79 0.18
CA LEU A 264 6.79 10.81 0.71
C LEU A 264 5.98 9.72 0.03
N SER A 265 5.42 8.82 0.84
CA SER A 265 4.41 7.85 0.41
C SER A 265 3.02 8.38 0.73
N TYR A 266 2.80 8.74 1.99
CA TYR A 266 1.53 9.28 2.49
C TYR A 266 1.72 9.99 3.83
N LEU A 267 0.73 10.81 4.18
CA LEU A 267 0.58 11.41 5.50
C LEU A 267 -0.57 10.74 6.23
N LEU A 268 -0.47 10.61 7.56
CA LEU A 268 -1.57 10.20 8.42
C LEU A 268 -1.96 11.35 9.33
N ILE A 269 -3.23 11.72 9.34
CA ILE A 269 -3.78 12.79 10.18
C ILE A 269 -4.75 12.15 11.17
N LYS A 270 -4.56 12.41 12.47
CA LYS A 270 -5.51 11.94 13.49
C LYS A 270 -6.59 12.97 13.74
N ASN A 271 -7.80 12.47 13.99
CA ASN A 271 -9.01 13.25 14.23
C ASN A 271 -9.34 14.21 13.08
N GLY A 272 -8.84 13.96 11.87
CA GLY A 272 -9.01 14.91 10.77
C GLY A 272 -10.44 14.93 10.22
N ASN A 273 -10.77 16.01 9.51
CA ASN A 273 -11.99 16.10 8.72
C ASN A 273 -11.64 16.05 7.23
N ALA A 274 -12.30 15.17 6.46
CA ALA A 274 -12.07 15.08 5.01
C ALA A 274 -12.68 16.25 4.24
N SER A 275 -13.50 17.08 4.90
CA SER A 275 -14.14 18.25 4.27
C SER A 275 -13.18 19.41 3.99
N ALA A 276 -11.91 19.34 4.40
CA ALA A 276 -10.90 20.35 4.15
C ALA A 276 -10.40 20.37 2.69
N SER A 277 -11.30 20.42 1.71
CA SER A 277 -10.97 20.47 0.28
C SER A 277 -11.58 21.70 -0.40
N ALA A 278 -11.13 22.86 0.07
CA ALA A 278 -10.82 24.06 -0.70
C ALA A 278 -10.76 25.20 0.33
N PRO A 279 -9.69 26.01 0.37
CA PRO A 279 -9.80 27.29 1.05
C PRO A 279 -10.99 27.99 0.41
N SER A 280 -12.08 28.16 1.16
CA SER A 280 -13.14 29.08 0.80
C SER A 280 -12.42 30.41 0.62
N ILE A 281 -12.17 30.78 -0.63
CA ILE A 281 -11.68 32.09 -1.00
C ILE A 281 -12.83 33.01 -0.62
N SER A 282 -12.91 33.38 0.65
CA SER A 282 -13.69 34.51 1.07
C SER A 282 -13.12 35.67 0.26
N PRO A 283 -13.89 36.28 -0.65
CA PRO A 283 -13.39 37.38 -1.45
C PRO A 283 -12.98 38.47 -0.47
N SER A 284 -11.68 38.62 -0.25
CA SER A 284 -11.13 39.81 0.38
C SER A 284 -11.40 40.94 -0.61
N THR A 285 -12.52 41.64 -0.41
CA THR A 285 -12.81 42.93 -1.02
C THR A 285 -11.77 43.94 -0.55
N SER A 286 -10.56 43.86 -1.09
CA SER A 286 -9.60 44.94 -1.09
C SER A 286 -10.07 45.93 -2.15
N SER A 287 -10.70 47.02 -1.69
CA SER A 287 -10.99 48.22 -2.45
C SER A 287 -9.69 48.82 -2.99
N VAL A 288 -9.34 48.51 -4.24
CA VAL A 288 -8.22 49.11 -4.96
C VAL A 288 -8.74 50.25 -5.81
N SER A 289 -8.32 51.46 -5.46
CA SER A 289 -8.52 52.69 -6.22
C SER A 289 -7.81 52.63 -7.56
N ALA A 290 -8.52 53.04 -8.61
CA ALA A 290 -8.05 53.13 -9.98
C ALA A 290 -6.84 54.06 -10.15
N PRO A 291 -5.97 53.76 -11.13
CA PRO A 291 -5.59 54.77 -12.10
C PRO A 291 -5.81 54.31 -13.54
N ALA A 292 -6.08 55.30 -14.38
CA ALA A 292 -6.42 55.22 -15.79
C ALA A 292 -5.18 55.10 -16.72
N GLU A 293 -5.49 54.79 -17.98
CA GLU A 293 -4.68 54.93 -19.21
C GLU A 293 -3.50 53.97 -19.37
N SER A 294 -3.14 53.48 -20.56
CA SER A 294 -3.76 53.29 -21.88
C SER A 294 -2.66 52.58 -22.66
N ASP A 295 -2.88 51.41 -23.25
CA ASP A 295 -2.14 51.01 -24.45
C ASP A 295 -2.78 49.78 -25.11
N GLN A 296 -3.30 50.00 -26.31
CA GLN A 296 -3.83 48.98 -27.19
C GLN A 296 -2.68 48.32 -27.95
N PHE A 297 -2.39 47.05 -27.64
CA PHE A 297 -1.56 46.20 -28.51
C PHE A 297 -2.43 45.34 -29.43
N PRO A 298 -2.21 45.35 -30.75
CA PRO A 298 -2.97 44.53 -31.70
C PRO A 298 -2.47 43.07 -31.67
N THR A 299 -3.27 42.19 -31.08
CA THR A 299 -3.04 40.73 -31.12
C THR A 299 -3.47 40.16 -32.49
N LYS A 300 -2.50 39.96 -33.39
CA LYS A 300 -2.67 39.16 -34.60
C LYS A 300 -2.69 37.67 -34.23
N HIS A 301 -3.88 37.08 -34.21
CA HIS A 301 -4.06 35.62 -34.21
C HIS A 301 -3.78 35.07 -35.62
N THR A 302 -2.64 34.40 -35.80
CA THR A 302 -2.37 33.60 -37.00
C THR A 302 -2.64 32.13 -36.70
N ASN A 303 -3.53 31.52 -37.47
CA ASN A 303 -3.95 30.12 -37.36
C ASN A 303 -2.78 29.16 -37.66
N ALA A 304 -2.01 28.79 -36.64
CA ALA A 304 -0.84 27.89 -36.73
C ALA A 304 -1.20 26.39 -36.70
N LEU A 305 -2.46 26.03 -36.98
CA LEU A 305 -2.98 24.67 -36.83
C LEU A 305 -2.50 23.72 -37.94
N GLY A 306 -2.05 24.25 -39.09
CA GLY A 306 -1.63 23.46 -40.24
C GLY A 306 -0.31 22.69 -40.05
N TYR A 307 0.62 23.20 -39.26
CA TYR A 307 1.95 22.60 -39.09
C TYR A 307 1.93 21.34 -38.20
N ILE A 308 1.02 21.30 -37.22
CA ILE A 308 0.89 20.17 -36.29
C ILE A 308 0.33 18.94 -37.02
N ILE A 309 -0.64 19.12 -37.92
CA ILE A 309 -1.26 18.02 -38.67
C ILE A 309 -0.28 17.41 -39.68
N GLY A 310 0.57 18.23 -40.30
CA GLY A 310 1.59 17.75 -41.26
C GLY A 310 2.65 16.86 -40.62
N GLY A 311 3.08 17.17 -39.40
CA GLY A 311 4.10 16.39 -38.68
C GLY A 311 3.63 14.98 -38.31
N VAL A 312 2.38 14.85 -37.84
CA VAL A 312 1.83 13.55 -37.41
C VAL A 312 1.62 12.60 -38.59
N LEU A 313 1.08 13.10 -39.70
CA LEU A 313 0.87 12.29 -40.91
C LEU A 313 2.20 11.84 -41.55
N GLY A 314 3.21 12.71 -41.56
CA GLY A 314 4.56 12.36 -42.01
C GLY A 314 5.23 11.29 -41.13
N GLY A 315 5.13 11.43 -39.81
CA GLY A 315 5.68 10.46 -38.86
C GLY A 315 5.05 9.06 -38.99
N LEU A 316 3.72 9.00 -39.15
CA LEU A 316 3.01 7.73 -39.34
C LEU A 316 3.39 7.03 -40.65
N ALA A 317 3.62 7.77 -41.73
CA ALA A 317 4.07 7.19 -43.01
C ALA A 317 5.46 6.55 -42.89
N ILE A 318 6.41 7.22 -42.22
CA ILE A 318 7.77 6.70 -42.02
C ILE A 318 7.77 5.49 -41.08
N LEU A 319 7.03 5.54 -39.96
CA LEU A 319 6.89 4.40 -39.05
C LEU A 319 6.30 3.17 -39.74
N SER A 320 5.31 3.37 -40.61
CA SER A 320 4.70 2.29 -41.39
C SER A 320 5.69 1.63 -42.36
N LEU A 321 6.56 2.42 -43.01
CA LEU A 321 7.61 1.91 -43.89
C LEU A 321 8.68 1.12 -43.12
N ILE A 322 9.09 1.60 -41.93
CA ILE A 322 10.05 0.90 -41.07
C ILE A 322 9.46 -0.44 -40.61
N PHE A 323 8.20 -0.46 -40.19
CA PHE A 323 7.53 -1.68 -39.75
C PHE A 323 7.40 -2.71 -40.89
N ALA A 324 7.05 -2.25 -42.10
CA ALA A 324 7.00 -3.11 -43.29
C ALA A 324 8.39 -3.69 -43.64
N ALA A 325 9.45 -2.89 -43.57
CA ALA A 325 10.82 -3.34 -43.80
C ALA A 325 11.25 -4.41 -42.79
N ILE A 326 10.93 -4.23 -41.49
CA ILE A 326 11.20 -5.21 -40.44
C ILE A 326 10.46 -6.53 -40.73
N ILE A 327 9.18 -6.48 -41.09
CA ILE A 327 8.40 -7.70 -41.42
C ILE A 327 9.01 -8.42 -42.63
N ILE A 328 9.40 -7.70 -43.67
CA ILE A 328 10.03 -8.30 -44.88
C ILE A 328 11.38 -8.93 -44.51
N TYR A 329 12.19 -8.27 -43.69
CA TYR A 329 13.47 -8.79 -43.21
C TYR A 329 13.29 -10.09 -42.41
N LEU A 330 12.36 -10.10 -41.45
CA LEU A 330 12.06 -11.29 -40.65
C LEU A 330 11.51 -12.44 -41.50
N ARG A 331 10.68 -12.15 -42.52
CA ARG A 331 10.18 -13.15 -43.47
C ARG A 331 11.28 -13.72 -44.35
N ARG A 332 12.25 -12.91 -44.82
CA ARG A 332 13.41 -13.42 -45.58
C ARG A 332 14.29 -14.31 -44.71
N ARG A 333 14.55 -13.92 -43.45
CA ARG A 333 15.38 -14.72 -42.54
C ARG A 333 14.77 -16.11 -42.25
N ARG A 334 13.45 -16.19 -42.10
CA ARG A 334 12.75 -17.48 -41.90
C ARG A 334 12.80 -18.42 -43.11
N ARG A 335 13.02 -17.92 -44.33
CA ARG A 335 13.14 -18.76 -45.53
C ARG A 335 14.52 -19.43 -45.64
N VAL A 336 15.58 -18.79 -45.14
CA VAL A 336 16.94 -19.36 -45.18
C VAL A 336 17.11 -20.51 -44.17
N ALA A 337 16.40 -20.46 -43.03
CA ALA A 337 16.47 -21.50 -42.01
C ALA A 337 15.80 -22.84 -42.40
N ARG A 338 15.03 -22.90 -43.51
CA ARG A 338 14.35 -24.14 -43.95
C ARG A 338 15.20 -25.04 -44.85
N THR A 339 16.39 -24.60 -45.27
CA THR A 339 17.29 -25.41 -46.11
C THR A 339 18.31 -26.23 -45.33
N GLU A 340 18.53 -25.98 -44.03
CA GLU A 340 19.52 -26.75 -43.25
C GLU A 340 18.96 -27.95 -42.49
N THR A 341 17.66 -27.97 -42.17
CA THR A 341 17.06 -29.08 -41.40
C THR A 341 16.77 -30.32 -42.27
N ALA A 342 16.76 -30.20 -43.60
CA ALA A 342 16.54 -31.33 -44.51
C ALA A 342 17.78 -32.24 -44.72
N ARG A 343 18.96 -31.87 -44.20
CA ARG A 343 20.19 -32.66 -44.38
C ARG A 343 20.61 -33.47 -43.13
N LYS A 344 19.92 -33.31 -42.00
CA LYS A 344 20.30 -34.00 -40.73
C LYS A 344 19.38 -35.15 -40.29
N THR A 345 18.31 -35.45 -41.01
CA THR A 345 17.37 -36.52 -40.64
C THR A 345 17.59 -37.86 -41.37
N PHE A 346 18.63 -38.01 -42.20
CA PHE A 346 18.85 -39.26 -42.96
C PHE A 346 19.84 -40.27 -42.32
N PHE A 347 20.26 -40.11 -41.05
CA PHE A 347 21.37 -40.93 -40.53
C PHE A 347 21.22 -41.53 -39.12
N TRP A 348 20.00 -41.76 -38.62
CA TRP A 348 19.80 -42.63 -37.46
C TRP A 348 18.55 -43.50 -37.61
N GLN A 349 18.72 -44.61 -38.31
CA GLN A 349 17.84 -45.76 -38.16
C GLN A 349 18.72 -47.02 -38.19
N ARG A 350 19.11 -47.49 -37.00
CA ARG A 350 19.54 -48.88 -36.79
C ARG A 350 18.60 -49.53 -35.77
N PRO A 351 18.16 -50.77 -36.02
CA PRO A 351 17.17 -51.47 -35.21
C PRO A 351 17.78 -52.11 -33.96
N ASN A 352 16.96 -52.16 -32.90
CA ASN A 352 17.21 -52.93 -31.68
C ASN A 352 17.30 -54.43 -32.02
N VAL A 353 18.36 -55.08 -31.55
CA VAL A 353 18.44 -56.52 -31.38
C VAL A 353 18.55 -56.79 -29.88
N GLU A 354 17.64 -57.63 -29.37
CA GLU A 354 17.67 -58.21 -28.03
C GLU A 354 18.95 -59.02 -27.81
N GLU A 355 19.58 -58.89 -26.64
CA GLU A 355 20.39 -59.99 -26.10
C GLU A 355 20.44 -59.93 -24.57
N HIS A 356 19.91 -60.99 -23.95
CA HIS A 356 20.12 -61.35 -22.55
C HIS A 356 21.56 -61.83 -22.35
N ALA A 357 22.24 -61.40 -21.27
CA ALA A 357 23.02 -62.29 -20.37
C ALA A 357 23.76 -61.52 -19.26
N ASN A 358 23.38 -61.85 -18.02
CA ASN A 358 24.24 -62.28 -16.92
C ASN A 358 25.78 -62.23 -17.12
N ALA A 359 26.53 -61.53 -16.24
CA ALA A 359 27.65 -62.09 -15.47
C ALA A 359 28.49 -61.02 -14.74
N GLN A 360 28.65 -61.28 -13.45
CA GLN A 360 29.78 -61.01 -12.54
C GLN A 360 31.05 -60.37 -13.12
N GLY A 361 31.64 -59.44 -12.36
CA GLY A 361 33.04 -59.06 -12.53
C GLY A 361 33.45 -57.81 -11.76
N ALA A 362 34.16 -58.01 -10.66
CA ALA A 362 34.73 -57.00 -9.78
C ALA A 362 35.67 -56.01 -10.48
N SER A 363 35.78 -54.79 -9.95
CA SER A 363 37.04 -54.04 -9.80
C SER A 363 36.87 -52.79 -8.94
N SER A 364 37.38 -52.88 -7.71
CA SER A 364 38.12 -51.86 -6.95
C SER A 364 38.18 -50.44 -7.55
N ILE A 365 37.48 -49.48 -6.92
CA ILE A 365 37.91 -48.08 -6.92
C ILE A 365 37.99 -47.56 -5.48
N HIS A 366 39.23 -47.18 -5.18
CA HIS A 366 39.79 -46.40 -4.09
C HIS A 366 38.83 -45.34 -3.50
N THR A 367 38.51 -45.47 -2.22
CA THR A 367 37.82 -44.45 -1.42
C THR A 367 38.84 -43.73 -0.55
N GLU A 368 39.20 -42.50 -0.91
CA GLU A 368 39.94 -41.59 -0.03
C GLU A 368 39.00 -40.98 1.02
N ASN A 369 39.09 -41.52 2.23
CA ASN A 369 39.38 -40.81 3.47
C ASN A 369 38.96 -39.33 3.58
N ILE A 370 37.69 -39.05 3.87
CA ILE A 370 37.27 -37.79 4.49
C ILE A 370 37.00 -38.05 5.98
N ARG A 371 37.88 -37.48 6.80
CA ARG A 371 37.77 -37.47 8.27
C ARG A 371 36.46 -36.83 8.70
N SER A 372 35.62 -37.60 9.36
CA SER A 372 34.51 -37.14 10.17
C SER A 372 35.04 -36.39 11.40
N ILE A 373 34.80 -35.08 11.45
CA ILE A 373 34.92 -34.29 12.68
C ILE A 373 33.61 -34.49 13.45
N SER A 374 33.64 -35.35 14.46
CA SER A 374 32.60 -35.41 15.49
C SER A 374 32.71 -34.18 16.38
N THR A 375 31.90 -33.16 16.12
CA THR A 375 31.70 -32.06 17.05
C THR A 375 30.74 -32.54 18.14
N VAL A 376 31.28 -32.80 19.32
CA VAL A 376 30.52 -33.09 20.53
C VAL A 376 29.75 -31.82 20.92
N LEU A 377 28.43 -31.84 20.74
CA LEU A 377 27.53 -30.83 21.30
C LEU A 377 27.43 -31.08 22.80
N THR A 378 28.06 -30.21 23.60
CA THR A 378 27.78 -30.09 25.03
C THR A 378 26.39 -29.49 25.24
N PRO A 379 25.57 -30.05 26.14
CA PRO A 379 24.26 -29.46 26.47
C PRO A 379 24.47 -28.10 27.15
N LEU A 380 23.82 -27.07 26.62
CA LEU A 380 23.72 -25.76 27.25
C LEU A 380 22.91 -25.90 28.54
N THR A 381 23.58 -25.76 29.67
CA THR A 381 22.96 -25.55 30.98
C THR A 381 22.26 -24.20 30.97
N LEU A 382 20.95 -24.22 31.20
CA LEU A 382 20.12 -23.03 31.38
C LEU A 382 20.54 -22.36 32.70
N THR A 383 21.31 -21.27 32.61
CA THR A 383 21.62 -20.44 33.78
C THR A 383 20.42 -19.54 34.05
N GLU A 384 19.72 -19.81 35.14
CA GLU A 384 18.64 -18.98 35.67
C GLU A 384 19.20 -17.61 36.06
N VAL A 385 18.90 -16.59 35.25
CA VAL A 385 19.24 -15.20 35.55
C VAL A 385 18.21 -14.67 36.53
N THR A 386 18.54 -14.71 37.82
CA THR A 386 17.80 -14.01 38.87
C THR A 386 18.08 -12.51 38.74
N PHE A 387 17.09 -11.74 38.27
CA PHE A 387 17.16 -10.28 38.31
C PHE A 387 16.98 -9.79 39.75
N SER A 388 18.00 -9.12 40.30
CA SER A 388 17.86 -8.38 41.56
C SER A 388 17.19 -7.04 41.30
N GLU A 389 16.02 -6.82 41.90
CA GLU A 389 15.34 -5.52 41.90
C GLU A 389 16.18 -4.50 42.70
N GLY A 390 16.68 -3.48 42.00
CA GLY A 390 17.20 -2.23 42.57
C GLY A 390 16.12 -1.15 42.58
N PRO A 391 16.22 -0.14 43.46
CA PRO A 391 15.07 0.55 44.03
C PRO A 391 14.40 1.53 43.07
N SER A 392 13.08 1.38 42.94
CA SER A 392 12.21 2.30 42.21
C SER A 392 12.04 3.61 42.98
N THR A 393 12.26 4.72 42.29
CA THR A 393 11.92 6.06 42.73
C THR A 393 10.39 6.22 42.70
N GLN A 394 9.77 6.26 43.88
CA GLN A 394 8.35 6.55 44.06
C GLN A 394 8.02 7.97 43.53
N ARG A 395 7.24 8.04 42.45
CA ARG A 395 6.42 9.22 42.15
C ARG A 395 5.07 9.06 42.83
N THR A 396 4.84 9.91 43.83
CA THR A 396 3.57 10.05 44.54
C THR A 396 2.50 10.60 43.61
N TYR A 397 1.46 9.81 43.33
CA TYR A 397 0.19 10.31 42.79
C TYR A 397 -0.84 10.34 43.92
N SER A 398 -1.28 11.53 44.30
CA SER A 398 -2.35 11.75 45.27
C SER A 398 -3.71 11.62 44.59
N TYR A 399 -4.42 10.53 44.87
CA TYR A 399 -5.82 10.37 44.49
C TYR A 399 -6.73 11.05 45.52
N SER A 400 -7.53 12.02 45.06
CA SER A 400 -8.58 12.67 45.85
C SER A 400 -9.82 11.78 45.90
N ARG A 401 -10.13 11.22 47.08
CA ARG A 401 -11.36 10.47 47.36
C ARG A 401 -12.55 11.43 47.45
N ARG A 402 -13.60 11.19 46.67
CA ARG A 402 -14.96 11.65 46.99
C ARG A 402 -15.75 10.53 47.70
N PRO A 403 -16.71 10.87 48.58
CA PRO A 403 -17.33 9.92 49.49
C PRO A 403 -18.48 9.14 48.83
N SER A 404 -18.53 7.87 49.19
CA SER A 404 -19.61 6.91 48.95
C SER A 404 -20.88 7.31 49.69
N VAL A 405 -21.98 7.51 48.96
CA VAL A 405 -23.33 7.63 49.51
C VAL A 405 -24.00 6.27 49.56
N ALA A 406 -24.65 6.00 50.69
CA ALA A 406 -25.23 4.74 51.10
C ALA A 406 -26.34 4.22 50.17
N ALA A 407 -26.36 2.90 50.01
CA ALA A 407 -27.45 2.14 49.43
C ALA A 407 -28.69 2.21 50.34
N THR A 408 -29.84 2.57 49.76
CA THR A 408 -31.15 2.40 50.41
C THR A 408 -31.96 1.41 49.59
N SER A 409 -32.34 0.33 50.25
CA SER A 409 -33.26 -0.70 49.78
C SER A 409 -34.65 -0.13 49.50
N SER A 410 -35.28 -0.47 48.38
CA SER A 410 -36.74 -0.53 48.32
C SER A 410 -37.27 -1.40 47.15
N SER A 411 -38.16 -2.32 47.55
CA SER A 411 -39.39 -2.77 46.89
C SER A 411 -39.36 -3.33 45.46
N SER A 412 -39.61 -4.64 45.44
CA SER A 412 -40.32 -5.40 44.41
C SER A 412 -41.56 -4.69 43.84
N VAL A 413 -41.63 -4.57 42.51
CA VAL A 413 -42.88 -4.39 41.77
C VAL A 413 -42.91 -5.39 40.61
N ARG A 414 -43.85 -6.33 40.70
CA ARG A 414 -44.26 -7.21 39.59
C ARG A 414 -44.95 -6.35 38.53
N VAL A 415 -44.50 -6.42 37.29
CA VAL A 415 -45.24 -5.92 36.12
C VAL A 415 -45.43 -7.06 35.13
N ALA A 416 -46.66 -7.14 34.66
CA ALA A 416 -47.29 -8.26 33.98
C ALA A 416 -46.71 -8.58 32.58
N GLU A 417 -46.62 -9.89 32.32
CA GLU A 417 -46.61 -10.48 30.98
C GLU A 417 -47.80 -9.96 30.15
N ARG A 418 -47.52 -9.28 29.05
CA ARG A 418 -48.47 -9.14 27.95
C ARG A 418 -48.11 -10.14 26.85
N ARG A 419 -48.98 -11.14 26.74
CA ARG A 419 -49.13 -12.02 25.58
C ARG A 419 -49.30 -11.18 24.30
N MET A 420 -48.41 -11.39 23.33
CA MET A 420 -48.67 -11.04 21.94
C MET A 420 -49.43 -12.18 21.26
N SER A 421 -50.61 -11.87 20.74
CA SER A 421 -51.38 -12.76 19.86
C SER A 421 -50.93 -12.59 18.40
N PRO A 422 -51.06 -13.64 17.57
CA PRO A 422 -50.57 -13.65 16.19
C PRO A 422 -51.56 -12.99 15.23
N ILE A 423 -51.05 -12.24 14.26
CA ILE A 423 -51.81 -11.65 13.14
C ILE A 423 -51.49 -12.43 11.84
N PRO A 424 -52.47 -12.64 10.94
CA PRO A 424 -52.51 -13.82 10.10
C PRO A 424 -51.85 -13.64 8.72
N ALA A 425 -51.58 -14.80 8.12
CA ALA A 425 -51.12 -14.97 6.76
C ALA A 425 -52.12 -14.44 5.71
N SER A 426 -51.60 -13.70 4.73
CA SER A 426 -52.28 -13.44 3.46
C SER A 426 -51.48 -14.03 2.28
N ARG A 427 -52.22 -14.71 1.42
CA ARG A 427 -51.85 -15.52 0.25
C ARG A 427 -51.26 -14.72 -0.93
N PRO A 428 -50.70 -15.41 -1.96
CA PRO A 428 -49.94 -14.81 -3.05
C PRO A 428 -50.83 -14.36 -4.21
N THR A 429 -50.41 -13.32 -4.93
CA THR A 429 -50.92 -12.96 -6.26
C THR A 429 -49.80 -12.97 -7.28
N SER A 430 -50.02 -13.81 -8.28
CA SER A 430 -49.27 -13.97 -9.53
C SER A 430 -49.71 -12.95 -10.59
N TYR A 431 -48.83 -12.76 -11.58
CA TYR A 431 -48.98 -12.12 -12.91
C TYR A 431 -48.61 -10.65 -13.07
N GLY A 432 -47.68 -10.41 -14.02
CA GLY A 432 -47.58 -9.15 -14.75
C GLY A 432 -46.18 -8.83 -15.28
N SER A 433 -45.73 -9.51 -16.35
CA SER A 433 -44.66 -8.98 -17.20
C SER A 433 -45.12 -7.70 -17.91
N PRO A 434 -44.22 -6.73 -18.10
CA PRO A 434 -44.11 -6.16 -19.44
C PRO A 434 -42.65 -6.02 -19.88
N SER A 435 -42.39 -6.60 -21.04
CA SER A 435 -41.31 -6.27 -21.95
C SER A 435 -41.40 -4.80 -22.39
N MET A 436 -40.35 -4.02 -22.16
CA MET A 436 -40.04 -2.85 -22.97
C MET A 436 -38.59 -2.88 -23.42
N VAL A 437 -38.44 -2.92 -24.73
CA VAL A 437 -37.21 -2.76 -25.49
C VAL A 437 -36.88 -1.27 -25.51
N SER A 438 -35.75 -0.87 -24.94
CA SER A 438 -35.15 0.44 -25.19
C SER A 438 -33.78 0.23 -25.83
N ASN A 439 -33.71 0.47 -27.15
CA ASN A 439 -32.48 0.63 -27.89
C ASN A 439 -31.75 1.87 -27.39
N VAL A 440 -30.61 1.68 -26.73
CA VAL A 440 -29.65 2.76 -26.45
C VAL A 440 -28.48 2.62 -27.42
N ASN A 441 -28.35 3.64 -28.25
CA ASN A 441 -27.32 3.82 -29.26
C ASN A 441 -26.01 4.18 -28.57
N ILE A 442 -25.01 3.30 -28.60
CA ILE A 442 -23.69 3.53 -28.00
C ILE A 442 -22.82 4.28 -29.02
N GLN A 443 -22.62 5.58 -28.79
CA GLN A 443 -21.52 6.35 -29.38
C GLN A 443 -20.22 5.99 -28.64
N PRO A 444 -19.11 5.68 -29.35
CA PRO A 444 -17.83 5.49 -28.69
C PRO A 444 -17.18 6.84 -28.35
N SER A 445 -17.03 7.12 -27.06
CA SER A 445 -16.23 8.22 -26.53
C SER A 445 -14.75 7.96 -26.78
N ALA A 446 -14.09 8.89 -27.47
CA ALA A 446 -12.68 8.85 -27.78
C ALA A 446 -11.83 9.00 -26.51
N LEU A 447 -10.97 8.02 -26.26
CA LEU A 447 -9.88 8.08 -25.29
C LEU A 447 -8.80 9.04 -25.80
N SER A 448 -8.72 10.22 -25.20
CA SER A 448 -7.56 11.12 -25.31
C SER A 448 -6.40 10.52 -24.51
N ARG A 449 -5.42 9.96 -25.23
CA ARG A 449 -4.21 9.36 -24.66
C ARG A 449 -3.06 10.35 -24.84
N ASP A 450 -2.83 11.19 -23.84
CA ASP A 450 -1.65 12.04 -23.76
C ASP A 450 -0.40 11.19 -23.49
N GLY A 451 0.28 10.82 -24.57
CA GLY A 451 1.59 10.17 -24.54
C GLY A 451 2.71 11.19 -24.71
N ARG A 452 3.23 11.73 -23.61
CA ARG A 452 4.48 12.53 -23.61
C ARG A 452 5.64 11.62 -23.21
N SER A 453 6.31 11.07 -24.22
CA SER A 453 7.58 10.37 -24.10
C SER A 453 8.71 11.41 -24.10
N ASN A 454 9.31 11.67 -22.94
CA ASN A 454 10.59 12.38 -22.87
C ASN A 454 11.73 11.36 -22.88
N THR A 455 12.49 11.42 -23.97
CA THR A 455 13.87 10.92 -24.10
C THR A 455 14.79 11.63 -23.10
N MET A 456 15.43 10.85 -22.23
CA MET A 456 16.73 11.20 -21.65
C MET A 456 17.54 9.93 -21.53
N ASP A 457 18.46 9.76 -22.48
CA ASP A 457 19.57 8.82 -22.40
C ASP A 457 20.80 9.57 -22.89
N SER A 458 21.95 9.26 -22.27
CA SER A 458 23.29 9.83 -22.50
C SER A 458 23.67 11.07 -21.68
N MET A 459 24.22 10.83 -20.49
CA MET A 459 25.54 11.34 -20.12
C MET A 459 25.94 10.69 -18.79
N TYR A 460 26.90 9.75 -18.80
CA TYR A 460 27.96 9.63 -17.79
C TYR A 460 28.96 8.55 -18.24
N THR A 461 30.01 9.00 -18.93
CA THR A 461 31.30 8.30 -19.02
C THR A 461 32.39 9.35 -18.82
N SER A 462 33.43 8.98 -18.05
CA SER A 462 34.50 9.80 -17.47
C SER A 462 34.04 10.59 -16.23
N ARG A 463 34.70 10.56 -15.07
CA ARG A 463 36.07 10.16 -14.69
C ARG A 463 36.06 9.33 -13.42
#